data_AF-A0A094AX77-F1
#
_entry.id   AF-A0A094AX77-F1
#
_cell.length_a   1.000
_cell.length_b   1.000
_cell.length_c   1.000
_cell.angle_alpha   90.00
_cell.angle_beta   90.00
_cell.angle_gamma   90.00
#
_symmetry.space_group_name_H-M   'P 1'
#
loop_
_entity.id
_entity.type
_entity.pdbx_description
1 polymer ?
#
loop_
_entity_poly.entity_id
_entity_poly.type
_entity_poly.pdbx_seq_one_letter_code
_entity_poly.pdbx_strand_id
1 'polypeptide(L)'
;MPEAQQVSQAFPLEGWSLESTSREDIIRALDDAPKIYSKAYTQIARISSSVVVKYGSEVHLWEARTMAYVAKMPRVRLPKVFDAWETNAGPLQEESTTTYIVMEYVQGDLVSDVWPGLSSERRLSIHQQVYEMIRELQRTRLAMPGPIGGGVSNGTYFTDYGAGPFLSREELEEWFNERLLVCQEFGLVKATQPSFTGQFQELVICHFDLHAQNMILDGRWNVWLIDWAYSGAYPPYFEKAALSRNVDPAFAQGLLRLMDDGQFKEEIQQLEDIGFALSTGAFCKPSGKLLSISSVLPNKLISTLIKAIPLPVEHFIKISNQHAPPKCQPSDTFRLLSLARLPAPKSSASISLHTPPLELVHQEPPATQKTNHWVLYCAVSQTESLRIDPSPSGPNLSIVPIITKKDYLYSNNAVKSLQLVTPNLTVQQFIDRIVANKYDKYQFSAGGQGCRYWVYSVIKLLQTEGHIPTKSEVTAATEALGTVWAAGGNPASAAEQTPMTKGTFYAL
;
A
#
# COMPACT_ATOMS: atom_id res chain seq x y z
N MET A 1 32.30 -22.93 20.87
CA MET A 1 31.92 -23.93 19.85
C MET A 1 33.11 -24.11 18.90
N PRO A 2 33.16 -25.17 18.07
CA PRO A 2 34.15 -25.25 17.00
C PRO A 2 34.00 -24.05 16.06
N GLU A 3 35.10 -23.56 15.51
CA GLU A 3 35.07 -22.55 14.45
C GLU A 3 34.36 -23.14 13.23
N ALA A 4 33.27 -22.50 12.79
CA ALA A 4 32.66 -22.83 11.52
C ALA A 4 33.67 -22.45 10.42
N GLN A 5 34.19 -23.45 9.70
CA GLN A 5 35.07 -23.21 8.58
C GLN A 5 34.34 -22.37 7.55
N GLN A 6 34.71 -21.09 7.44
CA GLN A 6 34.31 -20.25 6.31
C GLN A 6 35.00 -20.82 5.06
N VAL A 7 34.31 -21.76 4.41
CA VAL A 7 34.54 -22.06 3.00
C VAL A 7 34.38 -20.73 2.27
N SER A 8 35.45 -20.26 1.66
CA SER A 8 35.47 -19.00 0.92
C SER A 8 34.60 -19.13 -0.33
N GLN A 9 33.30 -18.95 -0.16
CA GLN A 9 32.36 -18.81 -1.27
C GLN A 9 32.69 -17.48 -1.95
N ALA A 10 33.48 -17.56 -3.02
CA ALA A 10 33.95 -16.40 -3.74
C ALA A 10 32.76 -15.58 -4.22
N PHE A 11 32.67 -14.32 -3.79
CA PHE A 11 31.60 -13.44 -4.21
C PHE A 11 31.70 -13.19 -5.72
N PRO A 12 30.57 -13.18 -6.46
CA PRO A 12 30.60 -13.21 -7.92
C PRO A 12 31.24 -11.98 -8.58
N LEU A 13 31.38 -10.86 -7.84
CA LEU A 13 32.05 -9.65 -8.27
C LEU A 13 33.22 -9.27 -7.33
N GLU A 14 33.92 -10.24 -6.73
CA GLU A 14 35.09 -9.92 -5.91
C GLU A 14 36.22 -9.26 -6.74
N GLY A 15 36.77 -8.15 -6.23
CA GLY A 15 37.81 -7.38 -6.93
C GLY A 15 37.33 -6.51 -8.09
N TRP A 16 36.01 -6.41 -8.34
CA TRP A 16 35.43 -5.55 -9.37
C TRP A 16 35.63 -4.05 -9.14
N SER A 17 35.43 -3.25 -10.20
CA SER A 17 35.21 -1.81 -10.08
C SER A 17 33.76 -1.44 -10.40
N LEU A 18 33.18 -0.63 -9.52
CA LEU A 18 31.85 0.00 -9.68
C LEU A 18 31.77 0.91 -10.91
N GLU A 19 32.90 1.46 -11.38
CA GLU A 19 32.96 2.40 -12.50
C GLU A 19 32.92 1.70 -13.87
N SER A 20 33.23 0.39 -13.92
CA SER A 20 33.46 -0.36 -15.16
C SER A 20 32.45 -1.48 -15.43
N THR A 21 31.49 -1.70 -14.53
CA THR A 21 30.63 -2.89 -14.54
C THR A 21 29.18 -2.48 -14.80
N SER A 22 28.49 -3.16 -15.73
CA SER A 22 27.12 -2.77 -16.10
C SER A 22 26.09 -3.20 -15.05
N ARG A 23 24.93 -2.53 -15.05
CA ARG A 23 23.80 -2.90 -14.19
C ARG A 23 23.29 -4.30 -14.53
N GLU A 24 23.38 -4.68 -15.79
CA GLU A 24 23.04 -6.00 -16.33
C GLU A 24 24.01 -7.08 -15.83
N ASP A 25 25.30 -6.77 -15.63
CA ASP A 25 26.27 -7.68 -15.01
C ASP A 25 26.02 -7.80 -13.50
N ILE A 26 25.70 -6.70 -12.81
CA ILE A 26 25.30 -6.71 -11.40
C ILE A 26 24.06 -7.58 -11.20
N ILE A 27 23.03 -7.43 -12.04
CA ILE A 27 21.81 -8.24 -11.96
C ILE A 27 22.11 -9.72 -12.18
N ARG A 28 22.91 -10.07 -13.20
CA ARG A 28 23.32 -11.47 -13.44
C ARG A 28 24.13 -12.07 -12.28
N ALA A 29 24.88 -11.25 -11.54
CA ALA A 29 25.59 -11.71 -10.35
C ALA A 29 24.68 -12.02 -9.14
N LEU A 30 23.41 -11.59 -9.14
CA LEU A 30 22.49 -11.81 -8.00
C LEU A 30 21.98 -13.24 -7.86
N ASP A 31 22.05 -14.04 -8.92
CA ASP A 31 21.64 -15.45 -8.92
C ASP A 31 22.64 -16.32 -8.15
N ASP A 32 23.95 -16.07 -8.31
CA ASP A 32 25.05 -16.77 -7.63
C ASP A 32 25.45 -16.11 -6.29
N ALA A 33 25.07 -14.85 -6.04
CA ALA A 33 25.47 -14.10 -4.85
C ALA A 33 24.86 -14.65 -3.55
N PRO A 34 25.65 -14.84 -2.47
CA PRO A 34 25.14 -15.19 -1.15
C PRO A 34 24.04 -14.23 -0.65
N LYS A 35 22.83 -14.76 -0.49
CA LYS A 35 21.66 -14.01 -0.01
C LYS A 35 21.71 -13.94 1.52
N ILE A 36 21.93 -12.74 2.06
CA ILE A 36 21.96 -12.46 3.50
C ILE A 36 20.59 -12.10 4.07
N TYR A 37 19.65 -11.72 3.21
CA TYR A 37 18.24 -11.53 3.54
C TYR A 37 17.37 -11.96 2.34
N SER A 38 16.22 -12.58 2.61
CA SER A 38 15.23 -12.94 1.60
C SER A 38 13.86 -13.13 2.25
N LYS A 39 12.95 -12.17 2.07
CA LYS A 39 11.59 -12.22 2.62
C LYS A 39 10.61 -11.62 1.62
N ALA A 40 9.67 -12.44 1.16
CA ALA A 40 8.67 -12.07 0.14
C ALA A 40 9.32 -11.29 -1.02
N TYR A 41 9.04 -9.99 -1.12
CA TYR A 41 9.46 -9.13 -2.22
C TYR A 41 10.84 -8.51 -2.07
N THR A 42 11.46 -8.56 -0.88
CA THR A 42 12.75 -7.92 -0.62
C THR A 42 13.86 -8.96 -0.40
N GLN A 43 14.92 -8.84 -1.18
CA GLN A 43 16.13 -9.65 -1.10
C GLN A 43 17.35 -8.75 -0.88
N ILE A 44 18.34 -9.24 -0.13
CA ILE A 44 19.66 -8.61 -0.02
C ILE A 44 20.71 -9.68 -0.31
N ALA A 45 21.48 -9.48 -1.38
CA ALA A 45 22.54 -10.38 -1.79
C ALA A 45 23.90 -9.68 -1.77
N ARG A 46 24.95 -10.40 -1.36
CA ARG A 46 26.31 -9.88 -1.22
C ARG A 46 27.15 -10.20 -2.45
N ILE A 47 27.43 -9.19 -3.25
CA ILE A 47 28.13 -9.32 -4.54
C ILE A 47 29.66 -9.19 -4.41
N SER A 48 30.16 -8.59 -3.32
CA SER A 48 31.57 -8.60 -2.95
C SER A 48 31.78 -8.59 -1.43
N SER A 49 33.03 -8.71 -0.99
CA SER A 49 33.47 -8.55 0.40
C SER A 49 33.08 -7.20 1.03
N SER A 50 32.74 -6.19 0.21
CA SER A 50 32.41 -4.82 0.63
C SER A 50 31.09 -4.27 0.07
N VAL A 51 30.34 -5.01 -0.76
CA VAL A 51 29.12 -4.51 -1.41
C VAL A 51 27.96 -5.52 -1.36
N VAL A 52 26.77 -5.00 -1.05
CA VAL A 52 25.47 -5.68 -1.18
C VAL A 52 24.57 -4.97 -2.17
N VAL A 53 23.58 -5.71 -2.68
CA VAL A 53 22.44 -5.16 -3.41
C VAL A 53 21.18 -5.51 -2.64
N LYS A 54 20.43 -4.49 -2.19
CA LYS A 54 19.02 -4.64 -1.76
C LYS A 54 18.16 -4.52 -3.00
N TYR A 55 17.33 -5.52 -3.30
CA TYR A 55 16.51 -5.52 -4.51
C TYR A 55 15.14 -6.18 -4.30
N GLY A 56 14.15 -5.71 -5.06
CA GLY A 56 12.77 -6.14 -4.89
C GLY A 56 11.72 -5.20 -5.48
N SER A 57 10.45 -5.62 -5.41
CA SER A 57 9.28 -4.78 -5.75
C SER A 57 8.76 -3.94 -4.57
N GLU A 58 9.11 -4.31 -3.33
CA GLU A 58 8.94 -3.47 -2.12
C GLU A 58 10.18 -2.62 -1.81
N VAL A 59 11.23 -2.72 -2.64
CA VAL A 59 12.38 -1.81 -2.58
C VAL A 59 12.06 -0.58 -3.45
N HIS A 60 12.42 0.61 -2.98
CA HIS A 60 11.98 1.86 -3.60
C HIS A 60 13.11 2.90 -3.70
N LEU A 61 13.18 3.63 -4.81
CA LEU A 61 14.26 4.62 -5.04
C LEU A 61 14.30 5.75 -3.99
N TRP A 62 13.21 6.02 -3.26
CA TRP A 62 13.24 7.01 -2.19
C TRP A 62 14.10 6.60 -0.99
N GLU A 63 14.30 5.31 -0.73
CA GLU A 63 15.26 4.82 0.27
C GLU A 63 16.67 5.31 -0.09
N ALA A 64 17.12 5.02 -1.31
CA ALA A 64 18.42 5.46 -1.82
C ALA A 64 18.56 6.99 -1.85
N ARG A 65 17.49 7.73 -2.18
CA ARG A 65 17.47 9.21 -2.15
C ARG A 65 17.62 9.75 -0.72
N THR A 66 16.92 9.18 0.27
CA THR A 66 17.07 9.60 1.67
C THR A 66 18.45 9.24 2.21
N MET A 67 18.97 8.04 1.91
CA MET A 67 20.36 7.68 2.27
C MET A 67 21.38 8.65 1.66
N ALA A 68 21.27 8.99 0.38
CA ALA A 68 22.14 9.97 -0.29
C ALA A 68 21.95 11.42 0.19
N TYR A 69 20.84 11.72 0.86
CA TYR A 69 20.62 12.98 1.57
C TYR A 69 21.29 12.97 2.95
N VAL A 70 21.05 11.92 3.74
CA VAL A 70 21.55 11.73 5.11
C VAL A 70 23.07 11.50 5.14
N ALA A 71 23.67 10.92 4.10
CA ALA A 71 25.14 10.79 3.98
C ALA A 71 25.91 12.13 3.98
N LYS A 72 25.21 13.28 3.94
CA LYS A 72 25.78 14.62 4.09
C LYS A 72 25.79 15.11 5.55
N MET A 73 25.25 14.34 6.48
CA MET A 73 25.11 14.68 7.91
C MET A 73 26.24 14.03 8.72
N PRO A 74 27.19 14.80 9.29
CA PRO A 74 28.51 14.31 9.71
C PRO A 74 28.54 13.42 10.96
N ARG A 75 27.39 13.05 11.54
CA ARG A 75 27.30 12.12 12.69
C ARG A 75 26.39 10.92 12.46
N VAL A 76 25.67 10.84 11.34
CA VAL A 76 24.84 9.67 11.02
C VAL A 76 25.71 8.63 10.33
N ARG A 77 25.69 7.40 10.83
CA ARG A 77 26.33 6.24 10.18
C ARG A 77 25.25 5.41 9.51
N LEU A 78 25.40 5.22 8.21
CA LEU A 78 24.55 4.44 7.34
C LEU A 78 25.41 3.93 6.16
N PRO A 79 25.04 2.81 5.51
CA PRO A 79 25.78 2.31 4.35
C PRO A 79 25.89 3.36 3.25
N LYS A 80 27.08 3.52 2.65
CA LYS A 80 27.22 4.32 1.44
C LYS A 80 26.45 3.66 0.28
N VAL A 81 25.50 4.38 -0.32
CA VAL A 81 24.92 4.01 -1.62
C VAL A 81 25.92 4.32 -2.73
N PHE A 82 26.07 3.39 -3.68
CA PHE A 82 26.91 3.54 -4.86
C PHE A 82 26.10 3.81 -6.12
N ASP A 83 25.02 3.06 -6.34
CA ASP A 83 24.06 3.27 -7.42
C ASP A 83 22.67 2.77 -7.02
N ALA A 84 21.62 3.31 -7.63
CA ALA A 84 20.25 2.83 -7.48
C ALA A 84 19.43 3.05 -8.74
N TRP A 85 18.68 2.03 -9.17
CA TRP A 85 17.84 2.08 -10.36
C TRP A 85 16.63 1.15 -10.26
N GLU A 86 15.69 1.35 -11.17
CA GLU A 86 14.54 0.49 -11.39
C GLU A 86 14.71 -0.22 -12.74
N THR A 87 14.44 -1.52 -12.80
CA THR A 87 14.15 -2.21 -14.06
C THR A 87 12.70 -2.65 -14.06
N ASN A 88 11.98 -2.38 -15.14
CA ASN A 88 10.80 -3.21 -15.44
C ASN A 88 11.34 -4.62 -15.70
N ALA A 89 10.72 -5.65 -15.11
CA ALA A 89 10.95 -7.01 -15.59
C ALA A 89 10.53 -7.11 -17.08
N GLY A 90 11.07 -8.11 -17.80
CA GLY A 90 10.98 -8.20 -19.27
C GLY A 90 9.55 -8.26 -19.83
N PRO A 91 9.37 -8.36 -21.16
CA PRO A 91 8.09 -8.20 -21.88
C PRO A 91 7.01 -9.29 -21.61
N LEU A 92 7.12 -10.01 -20.51
CA LEU A 92 6.14 -10.95 -19.94
C LEU A 92 5.75 -10.59 -18.49
N GLN A 93 6.32 -9.52 -17.91
CA GLN A 93 6.23 -9.14 -16.48
C GLN A 93 6.21 -7.61 -16.26
N GLU A 94 5.64 -6.84 -17.19
CA GLU A 94 5.80 -5.36 -17.28
C GLU A 94 5.27 -4.50 -16.10
N GLU A 95 4.69 -5.08 -15.04
CA GLU A 95 4.29 -4.36 -13.81
C GLU A 95 5.15 -4.65 -12.57
N SER A 96 6.02 -5.68 -12.57
CA SER A 96 6.98 -5.88 -11.47
C SER A 96 8.23 -5.04 -11.73
N THR A 97 8.13 -3.74 -11.41
CA THR A 97 9.31 -2.88 -11.26
C THR A 97 10.17 -3.45 -10.13
N THR A 98 11.36 -3.93 -10.46
CA THR A 98 12.36 -4.32 -9.47
C THR A 98 13.31 -3.15 -9.28
N THR A 99 13.31 -2.57 -8.07
CA THR A 99 14.32 -1.60 -7.67
C THR A 99 15.57 -2.34 -7.22
N TYR A 100 16.74 -1.78 -7.50
CA TYR A 100 18.03 -2.22 -7.00
C TYR A 100 18.71 -1.04 -6.31
N ILE A 101 19.27 -1.29 -5.13
CA ILE A 101 20.09 -0.34 -4.36
C ILE A 101 21.42 -1.04 -4.09
N VAL A 102 22.48 -0.62 -4.79
CA VAL A 102 23.84 -1.12 -4.61
C VAL A 102 24.53 -0.27 -3.54
N MET A 103 24.91 -0.88 -2.43
CA MET A 103 25.40 -0.18 -1.24
C MET A 103 26.45 -0.96 -0.46
N GLU A 104 27.16 -0.25 0.41
CA GLU A 104 28.22 -0.77 1.29
C GLU A 104 27.74 -1.93 2.17
N TYR A 105 28.49 -3.03 2.19
CA TYR A 105 28.35 -4.06 3.20
C TYR A 105 29.07 -3.61 4.48
N VAL A 106 28.31 -3.16 5.48
CA VAL A 106 28.85 -2.81 6.80
C VAL A 106 29.26 -4.10 7.53
N GLN A 107 30.53 -4.20 7.89
CA GLN A 107 31.10 -5.36 8.59
C GLN A 107 30.84 -5.25 10.10
N GLY A 108 29.91 -6.06 10.60
CA GLY A 108 29.54 -6.13 12.02
C GLY A 108 28.43 -7.15 12.28
N ASP A 109 28.01 -7.26 13.54
CA ASP A 109 26.88 -8.08 13.95
C ASP A 109 25.58 -7.25 13.95
N LEU A 110 24.42 -7.87 13.70
CA LEU A 110 23.14 -7.20 13.93
C LEU A 110 22.97 -6.94 15.44
N VAL A 111 22.52 -5.74 15.80
CA VAL A 111 22.33 -5.37 17.21
C VAL A 111 21.34 -6.32 17.88
N SER A 112 20.27 -6.75 17.18
CA SER A 112 19.30 -7.76 17.65
C SER A 112 19.94 -9.04 18.18
N ASP A 113 20.99 -9.51 17.53
CA ASP A 113 21.54 -10.84 17.73
C ASP A 113 22.49 -10.85 18.93
N VAL A 114 23.26 -9.77 19.10
CA VAL A 114 24.13 -9.55 20.25
C VAL A 114 23.38 -8.97 21.46
N TRP A 115 22.24 -8.27 21.27
CA TRP A 115 21.52 -7.54 22.32
C TRP A 115 21.31 -8.34 23.60
N PRO A 116 20.89 -9.63 23.59
CA PRO A 116 20.67 -10.41 24.81
C PRO A 116 21.93 -10.57 25.67
N GLY A 117 23.11 -10.67 25.04
CA GLY A 117 24.40 -10.84 25.70
C GLY A 117 25.10 -9.55 26.13
N LEU A 118 24.64 -8.37 25.68
CA LEU A 118 25.26 -7.10 26.03
C LEU A 118 25.02 -6.67 27.48
N SER A 119 26.07 -6.12 28.11
CA SER A 119 25.96 -5.49 29.44
C SER A 119 25.18 -4.16 29.38
N SER A 120 24.71 -3.70 30.53
CA SER A 120 23.96 -2.45 30.67
C SER A 120 24.71 -1.23 30.10
N GLU A 121 26.03 -1.17 30.27
CA GLU A 121 26.90 -0.11 29.79
C GLU A 121 27.01 -0.13 28.26
N ARG A 122 27.06 -1.34 27.66
CA ARG A 122 27.09 -1.50 26.19
C ARG A 122 25.74 -1.17 25.57
N ARG A 123 24.63 -1.61 26.18
CA ARG A 123 23.27 -1.22 25.75
C ARG A 123 23.07 0.30 25.84
N LEU A 124 23.54 0.95 26.91
CA LEU A 124 23.51 2.41 27.05
C LEU A 124 24.38 3.12 26.00
N SER A 125 25.58 2.61 25.72
CA SER A 125 26.47 3.16 24.69
C SER A 125 25.85 3.10 23.28
N ILE A 126 25.15 2.01 22.95
CA ILE A 126 24.38 1.89 21.70
C ILE A 126 23.24 2.91 21.66
N HIS A 127 22.43 3.01 22.72
CA HIS A 127 21.35 4.00 22.77
C HIS A 127 21.86 5.45 22.65
N GLN A 128 22.97 5.82 23.29
CA GLN A 128 23.54 7.17 23.17
C GLN A 128 23.98 7.46 21.73
N GLN A 129 24.57 6.48 21.03
CA GLN A 129 24.93 6.64 19.62
C GLN A 129 23.72 6.83 18.71
N VAL A 130 22.64 6.06 18.92
CA VAL A 130 21.39 6.24 18.16
C VAL A 130 20.75 7.58 18.47
N TYR A 131 20.70 7.98 19.74
CA TYR A 131 20.16 9.27 20.16
C TYR A 131 20.91 10.46 19.54
N GLU A 132 22.25 10.45 19.52
CA GLU A 132 23.01 11.51 18.84
C GLU A 132 22.84 11.50 17.31
N MET A 133 22.49 10.36 16.70
CA MET A 133 22.12 10.30 15.28
C MET A 133 20.73 10.89 15.04
N ILE A 134 19.72 10.58 15.86
CA ILE A 134 18.40 11.24 15.82
C ILE A 134 18.57 12.75 15.98
N ARG A 135 19.38 13.20 16.94
CA ARG A 135 19.73 14.62 17.15
C ARG A 135 20.58 15.24 16.03
N GLU A 136 21.07 14.49 15.06
CA GLU A 136 21.68 15.00 13.83
C GLU A 136 20.62 15.15 12.73
N LEU A 137 19.87 14.07 12.48
CA LEU A 137 18.74 14.02 11.54
C LEU A 137 17.72 15.15 11.79
N GLN A 138 17.42 15.40 13.06
CA GLN A 138 16.45 16.40 13.49
C GLN A 138 16.94 17.86 13.51
N ARG A 139 18.16 18.16 13.00
CA ARG A 139 18.62 19.56 12.83
C ARG A 139 18.14 20.19 11.55
N THR A 140 17.97 19.42 10.49
CA THR A 140 17.57 19.95 9.19
C THR A 140 16.05 20.07 9.11
N ARG A 141 15.56 21.27 8.80
CA ARG A 141 14.14 21.52 8.51
C ARG A 141 13.84 21.32 7.03
N LEU A 142 12.70 20.74 6.73
CA LEU A 142 12.23 20.45 5.37
C LEU A 142 10.86 21.09 5.14
N ALA A 143 10.55 21.42 3.88
CA ALA A 143 9.29 22.06 3.48
C ALA A 143 8.22 21.06 3.04
N MET A 144 8.63 19.92 2.46
CA MET A 144 7.76 18.88 1.91
C MET A 144 7.76 17.68 2.85
N PRO A 145 6.59 17.11 3.22
CA PRO A 145 6.52 15.89 4.02
C PRO A 145 6.71 14.61 3.20
N GLY A 146 6.99 13.50 3.89
CA GLY A 146 7.17 12.18 3.26
C GLY A 146 8.59 11.91 2.76
N PRO A 147 8.79 10.88 1.91
CA PRO A 147 10.12 10.44 1.48
C PRO A 147 10.89 11.46 0.63
N ILE A 148 12.23 11.43 0.70
CA ILE A 148 13.07 12.42 0.01
C ILE A 148 13.01 12.25 -1.51
N GLY A 149 12.64 13.34 -2.19
CA GLY A 149 12.37 13.34 -3.63
C GLY A 149 10.96 12.87 -4.00
N GLY A 150 10.05 12.75 -3.02
CA GLY A 150 8.67 12.31 -3.23
C GLY A 150 8.55 10.78 -3.28
N GLY A 151 7.41 10.30 -2.78
CA GLY A 151 7.08 8.89 -2.65
C GLY A 151 5.84 8.71 -1.79
N VAL A 152 5.48 7.46 -1.51
CA VAL A 152 4.40 7.13 -0.58
C VAL A 152 4.99 7.07 0.84
N SER A 153 4.34 7.74 1.80
CA SER A 153 4.70 7.65 3.21
C SER A 153 4.21 6.32 3.78
N ASN A 154 5.16 5.53 4.30
CA ASN A 154 4.94 4.19 4.85
C ASN A 154 5.43 4.14 6.31
N GLY A 155 5.10 3.07 7.04
CA GLY A 155 5.48 2.86 8.44
C GLY A 155 4.38 3.18 9.45
N THR A 156 4.73 3.17 10.74
CA THR A 156 3.83 2.96 11.89
C THR A 156 2.60 3.86 12.04
N TYR A 157 2.61 5.10 11.52
CA TYR A 157 1.43 5.99 11.52
C TYR A 157 0.84 6.26 10.13
N PHE A 158 1.14 5.39 9.17
CA PHE A 158 0.44 5.30 7.90
C PHE A 158 -0.30 3.97 7.81
N THR A 159 -1.19 3.85 6.83
CA THR A 159 -1.90 2.59 6.55
C THR A 159 -0.97 1.58 5.88
N ASP A 160 -1.30 0.28 5.90
CA ASP A 160 -0.43 -0.78 5.32
C ASP A 160 -0.10 -0.59 3.82
N TYR A 161 -0.95 0.15 3.09
CA TYR A 161 -0.77 0.55 1.68
C TYR A 161 -0.20 1.97 1.51
N GLY A 162 0.29 2.56 2.60
CA GLY A 162 0.88 3.90 2.67
C GLY A 162 -0.12 5.06 2.50
N ALA A 163 0.43 6.28 2.44
CA ALA A 163 -0.32 7.50 2.23
C ALA A 163 0.46 8.54 1.39
N GLY A 164 -0.26 9.52 0.82
CA GLY A 164 0.34 10.51 -0.09
C GLY A 164 0.53 9.99 -1.52
N PRO A 165 1.49 10.52 -2.31
CA PRO A 165 2.44 11.57 -1.94
C PRO A 165 1.74 12.87 -1.51
N PHE A 166 2.38 13.59 -0.59
CA PHE A 166 1.87 14.83 -0.02
C PHE A 166 2.60 16.04 -0.63
N LEU A 167 1.85 17.03 -1.12
CA LEU A 167 2.37 18.24 -1.73
C LEU A 167 2.52 19.40 -0.72
N SER A 168 1.99 19.26 0.50
CA SER A 168 2.20 20.22 1.58
C SER A 168 2.01 19.59 2.97
N ARG A 169 2.38 20.33 4.03
CA ARG A 169 2.12 19.93 5.43
C ARG A 169 0.62 19.88 5.72
N GLU A 170 -0.12 20.79 5.12
CA GLU A 170 -1.56 20.96 5.28
C GLU A 170 -2.34 19.80 4.63
N GLU A 171 -1.82 19.20 3.55
CA GLU A 171 -2.35 17.92 3.01
C GLU A 171 -2.07 16.72 3.93
N LEU A 172 -0.88 16.67 4.55
CA LEU A 172 -0.57 15.67 5.57
C LEU A 172 -1.51 15.83 6.79
N GLU A 173 -1.73 17.06 7.26
CA GLU A 173 -2.69 17.37 8.31
C GLU A 173 -4.13 17.00 7.92
N GLU A 174 -4.59 17.29 6.70
CA GLU A 174 -5.94 16.88 6.25
C GLU A 174 -6.09 15.34 6.21
N TRP A 175 -5.06 14.60 5.80
CA TRP A 175 -5.09 13.13 5.85
C TRP A 175 -5.17 12.58 7.28
N PHE A 176 -4.32 13.09 8.19
CA PHE A 176 -4.38 12.72 9.62
C PHE A 176 -5.72 13.12 10.26
N ASN A 177 -6.31 14.25 9.85
CA ASN A 177 -7.64 14.68 10.25
C ASN A 177 -8.77 13.77 9.71
N GLU A 178 -8.65 13.18 8.51
CA GLU A 178 -9.59 12.13 8.07
C GLU A 178 -9.52 10.90 8.98
N ARG A 179 -8.31 10.50 9.41
CA ARG A 179 -8.12 9.35 10.31
C ARG A 179 -8.80 9.63 11.66
N LEU A 180 -8.64 10.85 12.19
CA LEU A 180 -9.33 11.31 13.39
C LEU A 180 -10.86 11.26 13.25
N LEU A 181 -11.41 11.76 12.15
CA LEU A 181 -12.86 11.70 11.89
C LEU A 181 -13.40 10.27 11.87
N VAL A 182 -12.68 9.32 11.26
CA VAL A 182 -13.06 7.90 11.28
C VAL A 182 -13.12 7.37 12.73
N CYS A 183 -12.13 7.67 13.57
CA CYS A 183 -12.17 7.27 14.98
C CYS A 183 -13.29 7.96 15.78
N GLN A 184 -13.65 9.20 15.44
CA GLN A 184 -14.77 9.92 16.06
C GLN A 184 -16.13 9.34 15.65
N GLU A 185 -16.35 9.03 14.37
CA GLU A 185 -17.60 8.45 13.87
C GLU A 185 -17.84 7.02 14.38
N PHE A 186 -16.78 6.26 14.64
CA PHE A 186 -16.85 4.95 15.32
C PHE A 186 -16.93 5.07 16.85
N GLY A 187 -16.97 6.29 17.42
CA GLY A 187 -17.10 6.53 18.87
C GLY A 187 -15.88 6.15 19.70
N LEU A 188 -14.74 5.87 19.06
CA LEU A 188 -13.48 5.49 19.72
C LEU A 188 -12.76 6.72 20.30
N VAL A 189 -12.95 7.88 19.66
CA VAL A 189 -12.36 9.17 20.04
C VAL A 189 -13.47 10.20 20.24
N LYS A 190 -13.28 11.12 21.19
CA LYS A 190 -14.26 12.17 21.48
C LYS A 190 -14.39 13.13 20.29
N ALA A 191 -15.61 13.55 19.98
CA ALA A 191 -15.87 14.63 18.99
C ALA A 191 -15.27 15.99 19.38
N THR A 192 -14.77 16.14 20.62
CA THR A 192 -14.04 17.30 21.13
C THR A 192 -12.52 17.17 21.04
N GLN A 193 -11.99 16.07 20.50
CA GLN A 193 -10.56 15.89 20.30
C GLN A 193 -10.06 16.93 19.27
N PRO A 194 -8.94 17.62 19.52
CA PRO A 194 -8.43 18.63 18.60
C PRO A 194 -8.05 18.03 17.25
N SER A 195 -8.06 18.86 16.21
CA SER A 195 -7.51 18.55 14.90
C SER A 195 -5.98 18.56 14.90
N PHE A 196 -5.35 17.87 13.94
CA PHE A 196 -3.91 18.00 13.65
C PHE A 196 -3.57 19.31 12.92
N THR A 197 -4.58 20.08 12.50
CA THR A 197 -4.41 21.34 11.76
C THR A 197 -3.53 22.35 12.50
N GLY A 198 -2.45 22.80 11.87
CA GLY A 198 -1.45 23.71 12.43
C GLY A 198 -0.46 23.08 13.41
N GLN A 199 -0.41 21.74 13.53
CA GLN A 199 0.55 21.06 14.40
C GLN A 199 1.84 20.65 13.68
N PHE A 200 1.78 20.33 12.39
CA PHE A 200 2.93 19.78 11.64
C PHE A 200 3.86 20.89 11.13
N GLN A 201 4.08 21.92 11.96
CA GLN A 201 4.75 23.17 11.60
C GLN A 201 6.20 22.96 11.16
N GLU A 202 6.93 22.12 11.88
CA GLU A 202 8.29 21.69 11.54
C GLU A 202 8.27 20.28 10.97
N LEU A 203 8.97 20.07 9.86
CA LEU A 203 9.30 18.74 9.36
C LEU A 203 10.81 18.52 9.46
N VAL A 204 11.20 17.34 9.91
CA VAL A 204 12.58 16.88 10.07
C VAL A 204 12.74 15.47 9.53
N ILE A 205 13.97 15.04 9.23
CA ILE A 205 14.21 13.63 8.91
C ILE A 205 13.90 12.78 10.15
N CYS A 206 12.99 11.83 9.99
CA CYS A 206 12.86 10.66 10.85
C CYS A 206 13.30 9.42 10.06
N HIS A 207 13.95 8.48 10.74
CA HIS A 207 14.21 7.13 10.22
C HIS A 207 12.92 6.29 10.22
N PHE A 208 12.06 6.50 11.23
CA PHE A 208 10.70 5.99 11.35
C PHE A 208 10.55 4.45 11.45
N ASP A 209 11.68 3.72 11.51
CA ASP A 209 11.75 2.26 11.63
C ASP A 209 12.96 1.83 12.51
N LEU A 210 13.13 2.48 13.68
CA LEU A 210 14.28 2.27 14.56
C LEU A 210 14.19 0.96 15.37
N HIS A 211 14.58 -0.16 14.75
CA HIS A 211 14.60 -1.50 15.33
C HIS A 211 16.03 -2.00 15.59
N ALA A 212 16.23 -2.90 16.57
CA ALA A 212 17.52 -3.55 16.80
C ALA A 212 17.98 -4.43 15.61
N GLN A 213 17.05 -4.89 14.78
CA GLN A 213 17.34 -5.59 13.51
C GLN A 213 17.83 -4.63 12.42
N ASN A 214 17.49 -3.34 12.53
CA ASN A 214 17.85 -2.29 11.58
C ASN A 214 19.13 -1.54 12.01
N MET A 215 19.98 -2.21 12.79
CA MET A 215 21.21 -1.64 13.32
C MET A 215 22.33 -2.67 13.26
N ILE A 216 23.49 -2.27 12.73
CA ILE A 216 24.72 -3.07 12.73
C ILE A 216 25.70 -2.46 13.74
N LEU A 217 26.32 -3.32 14.56
CA LEU A 217 27.39 -2.97 15.47
C LEU A 217 28.73 -3.41 14.87
N ASP A 218 29.56 -2.45 14.44
CA ASP A 218 30.86 -2.78 13.84
C ASP A 218 31.89 -3.25 14.89
N GLY A 219 32.98 -3.85 14.42
CA GLY A 219 34.09 -4.33 15.27
C GLY A 219 34.83 -3.24 16.08
N ARG A 220 34.45 -1.96 15.95
CA ARG A 220 34.93 -0.83 16.75
C ARG A 220 33.85 -0.30 17.72
N TRP A 221 32.73 -0.99 17.84
CA TRP A 221 31.53 -0.63 18.62
C TRP A 221 30.75 0.59 18.09
N ASN A 222 30.89 0.96 16.82
CA ASN A 222 30.01 1.97 16.23
C ASN A 222 28.68 1.34 15.79
N VAL A 223 27.57 2.00 16.09
CA VAL A 223 26.24 1.67 15.58
C VAL A 223 26.06 2.29 14.20
N TRP A 224 25.60 1.50 13.23
CA TRP A 224 25.21 1.93 11.88
C TRP A 224 23.71 1.68 11.68
N LEU A 225 22.98 2.64 11.13
CA LEU A 225 21.54 2.55 10.85
C LEU A 225 21.30 2.06 9.41
N ILE A 226 20.48 1.03 9.26
CA ILE A 226 20.12 0.40 7.98
C ILE A 226 18.60 0.36 7.79
N ASP A 227 18.17 0.03 6.58
CA ASP A 227 16.77 0.04 6.12
C ASP A 227 16.06 1.40 6.25
N TRP A 228 16.24 2.24 5.24
CA TRP A 228 15.71 3.60 5.21
C TRP A 228 14.37 3.67 4.46
N ALA A 229 13.68 2.55 4.23
CA ALA A 229 12.51 2.46 3.35
C ALA A 229 11.29 3.31 3.79
N TYR A 230 11.10 3.50 5.11
CA TYR A 230 10.03 4.32 5.69
C TYR A 230 10.48 5.74 6.06
N SER A 231 11.77 6.04 5.90
CA SER A 231 12.34 7.33 6.30
C SER A 231 11.81 8.50 5.47
N GLY A 232 11.63 9.66 6.12
CA GLY A 232 11.02 10.81 5.48
C GLY A 232 10.96 12.05 6.38
N ALA A 233 10.36 13.10 5.83
CA ALA A 233 10.18 14.38 6.48
C ALA A 233 8.85 14.42 7.25
N TYR A 234 8.92 14.39 8.58
CA TYR A 234 7.76 14.32 9.48
C TYR A 234 7.96 15.20 10.72
N PRO A 235 6.92 15.47 11.54
CA PRO A 235 7.06 16.22 12.80
C PRO A 235 8.06 15.53 13.77
N PRO A 236 8.89 16.28 14.53
CA PRO A 236 9.98 15.69 15.33
C PRO A 236 9.58 14.59 16.32
N TYR A 237 8.33 14.61 16.81
CA TYR A 237 7.81 13.62 17.74
C TYR A 237 7.43 12.28 17.08
N PHE A 238 7.31 12.20 15.75
CA PHE A 238 6.96 10.97 15.04
C PHE A 238 7.99 9.84 15.28
N GLU A 239 9.28 10.17 15.46
CA GLU A 239 10.31 9.19 15.82
C GLU A 239 10.09 8.63 17.24
N LYS A 240 9.80 9.49 18.22
CA LYS A 240 9.48 9.12 19.62
C LYS A 240 8.20 8.29 19.69
N ALA A 241 7.21 8.64 18.87
CA ALA A 241 5.96 7.93 18.71
C ALA A 241 6.17 6.53 18.11
N ALA A 242 6.85 6.42 16.96
CA ALA A 242 7.04 5.14 16.26
C ALA A 242 7.85 4.15 17.12
N LEU A 243 8.87 4.65 17.81
CA LEU A 243 9.65 3.89 18.79
C LEU A 243 8.81 3.43 20.00
N SER A 244 7.74 4.14 20.38
CA SER A 244 6.83 3.76 21.47
C SER A 244 5.90 2.59 21.09
N ARG A 245 5.73 2.30 19.79
CA ARG A 245 4.96 1.17 19.25
C ARG A 245 5.84 -0.01 18.80
N ASN A 246 7.13 0.02 19.11
CA ASN A 246 8.12 -0.96 18.67
C ASN A 246 7.88 -2.36 19.27
N VAL A 247 8.10 -3.40 18.45
CA VAL A 247 7.89 -4.82 18.81
C VAL A 247 8.94 -5.40 19.77
N ASP A 248 10.05 -4.70 20.03
CA ASP A 248 10.97 -4.97 21.15
C ASP A 248 10.92 -3.84 22.19
N PRO A 249 10.06 -3.94 23.21
CA PRO A 249 10.02 -2.99 24.31
C PRO A 249 11.30 -2.94 25.15
N ALA A 250 12.10 -4.00 25.19
CA ALA A 250 13.31 -4.06 26.03
C ALA A 250 14.47 -3.26 25.41
N PHE A 251 14.57 -3.25 24.07
CA PHE A 251 15.38 -2.28 23.33
C PHE A 251 14.76 -0.88 23.43
N ALA A 252 13.54 -0.70 22.91
CA ALA A 252 12.94 0.62 22.70
C ALA A 252 12.85 1.47 23.98
N GLN A 253 12.49 0.87 25.12
CA GLN A 253 12.38 1.57 26.40
C GLN A 253 13.71 2.19 26.86
N GLY A 254 14.86 1.68 26.42
CA GLY A 254 16.16 2.26 26.73
C GLY A 254 16.49 3.52 25.94
N LEU A 255 16.14 3.55 24.65
CA LEU A 255 16.27 4.72 23.79
C LEU A 255 15.22 5.79 24.12
N LEU A 256 13.97 5.39 24.40
CA LEU A 256 12.90 6.28 24.85
C LEU A 256 13.26 7.07 26.12
N ARG A 257 14.06 6.50 27.04
CA ARG A 257 14.56 7.21 28.22
C ARG A 257 15.59 8.30 27.91
N LEU A 258 16.29 8.23 26.79
CA LEU A 258 17.15 9.33 26.32
C LEU A 258 16.35 10.40 25.58
N MET A 259 15.18 10.02 25.03
CA MET A 259 14.26 10.89 24.29
C MET A 259 13.13 11.48 25.15
N ASP A 260 13.04 11.20 26.46
CA ASP A 260 12.06 11.87 27.33
C ASP A 260 12.57 13.19 27.89
N ASP A 261 12.35 14.22 27.09
CA ASP A 261 12.41 15.64 27.40
C ASP A 261 11.12 16.18 28.05
N GLY A 262 10.12 15.32 28.27
CA GLY A 262 8.80 15.71 28.76
C GLY A 262 7.85 16.26 27.68
N GLN A 263 8.32 16.52 26.46
CA GLN A 263 7.55 17.17 25.39
C GLN A 263 6.73 16.18 24.55
N PHE A 264 5.80 16.75 23.77
CA PHE A 264 4.96 16.11 22.76
C PHE A 264 4.02 14.99 23.26
N LYS A 265 3.66 15.00 24.56
CA LYS A 265 2.90 13.92 25.19
C LYS A 265 1.43 13.87 24.75
N GLU A 266 0.84 15.01 24.42
CA GLU A 266 -0.57 15.09 23.97
C GLU A 266 -0.66 14.75 22.48
N GLU A 267 0.31 15.21 21.70
CA GLU A 267 0.45 14.99 20.26
C GLU A 267 0.76 13.51 19.94
N ILE A 268 1.61 12.86 20.73
CA ILE A 268 1.85 11.41 20.62
C ILE A 268 0.58 10.62 21.01
N GLN A 269 -0.15 11.02 22.05
CA GLN A 269 -1.43 10.38 22.38
C GLN A 269 -2.45 10.54 21.24
N GLN A 270 -2.49 11.70 20.59
CA GLN A 270 -3.36 11.97 19.44
C GLN A 270 -3.02 11.07 18.23
N LEU A 271 -1.76 10.68 18.06
CA LEU A 271 -1.34 9.66 17.07
C LEU A 271 -1.83 8.24 17.45
N GLU A 272 -1.81 7.87 18.73
CA GLU A 272 -2.36 6.59 19.18
C GLU A 272 -3.89 6.53 19.02
N ASP A 273 -4.59 7.63 19.31
CA ASP A 273 -6.04 7.76 19.22
C ASP A 273 -6.58 7.46 17.79
N ILE A 274 -5.78 7.71 16.75
CA ILE A 274 -6.16 7.39 15.36
C ILE A 274 -5.79 5.96 14.93
N GLY A 275 -5.18 5.14 15.79
CA GLY A 275 -4.64 3.82 15.46
C GLY A 275 -5.64 2.84 14.82
N PHE A 276 -6.94 2.94 15.15
CA PHE A 276 -7.99 2.20 14.47
C PHE A 276 -8.11 2.61 12.99
N ALA A 277 -8.17 3.91 12.69
CA ALA A 277 -8.30 4.45 11.35
C ALA A 277 -7.03 4.32 10.49
N LEU A 278 -5.92 3.85 11.08
CA LEU A 278 -4.69 3.42 10.40
C LEU A 278 -4.67 1.92 10.07
N SER A 279 -5.52 1.11 10.71
CA SER A 279 -5.52 -0.35 10.61
C SER A 279 -6.92 -0.88 10.24
N THR A 280 -7.71 -1.35 11.22
CA THR A 280 -9.07 -1.90 11.01
C THR A 280 -10.01 -0.94 10.27
N GLY A 281 -9.85 0.36 10.49
CA GLY A 281 -10.58 1.46 9.86
C GLY A 281 -9.82 2.17 8.74
N ALA A 282 -8.65 1.68 8.30
CA ALA A 282 -7.85 2.26 7.20
C ALA A 282 -8.71 2.60 5.97
N PHE A 283 -9.57 1.64 5.61
CA PHE A 283 -10.44 1.67 4.45
C PHE A 283 -11.72 2.51 4.61
N CYS A 284 -11.99 3.05 5.80
CA CYS A 284 -13.12 3.95 6.03
C CYS A 284 -12.86 5.33 5.44
N LYS A 285 -13.95 5.99 5.03
CA LYS A 285 -14.00 7.43 4.75
C LYS A 285 -15.02 8.05 5.71
N PRO A 286 -14.74 9.22 6.30
CA PRO A 286 -15.70 9.88 7.19
C PRO A 286 -16.89 10.43 6.40
N SER A 287 -18.03 10.53 7.09
CA SER A 287 -19.28 11.12 6.57
C SER A 287 -19.29 12.65 6.59
N GLY A 288 -18.48 13.26 7.47
CA GLY A 288 -18.36 14.71 7.64
C GLY A 288 -16.97 15.30 7.33
N LYS A 289 -16.82 16.60 7.64
CA LYS A 289 -15.53 17.30 7.80
C LYS A 289 -15.42 17.77 9.25
N LEU A 290 -14.20 17.91 9.78
CA LEU A 290 -13.98 18.47 11.11
C LEU A 290 -14.57 19.87 11.22
N LEU A 291 -15.26 20.14 12.32
CA LEU A 291 -15.74 21.47 12.65
C LEU A 291 -14.56 22.28 13.18
N SER A 292 -14.14 23.33 12.47
CA SER A 292 -13.19 24.29 13.03
C SER A 292 -13.84 25.00 14.23
N ILE A 293 -13.06 25.25 15.28
CA ILE A 293 -13.51 25.83 16.57
C ILE A 293 -13.73 27.36 16.43
N SER A 294 -14.28 27.80 15.29
CA SER A 294 -14.40 29.19 14.86
C SER A 294 -15.81 29.57 14.36
N SER A 295 -16.80 28.67 14.42
CA SER A 295 -18.20 29.02 14.13
C SER A 295 -19.20 28.27 15.02
N VAL A 296 -19.92 29.03 15.86
CA VAL A 296 -21.02 28.57 16.70
C VAL A 296 -22.26 29.42 16.37
N LEU A 297 -23.34 28.76 15.93
CA LEU A 297 -24.69 29.31 15.64
C LEU A 297 -24.82 30.30 14.46
N PRO A 298 -26.04 30.48 13.88
CA PRO A 298 -27.23 29.62 13.86
C PRO A 298 -27.82 29.38 12.43
N ASN A 299 -28.86 28.55 12.35
CA ASN A 299 -29.63 28.22 11.14
C ASN A 299 -30.14 29.43 10.32
N LYS A 300 -29.75 29.52 9.04
CA LYS A 300 -30.62 29.83 7.86
C LYS A 300 -29.81 29.93 6.55
N LEU A 301 -30.09 29.04 5.58
CA LEU A 301 -30.08 29.24 4.10
C LEU A 301 -29.97 27.93 3.27
N ILE A 302 -30.64 26.85 3.69
CA ILE A 302 -30.82 25.65 2.84
C ILE A 302 -32.12 25.83 2.02
N SER A 303 -32.04 26.60 0.93
CA SER A 303 -33.20 26.83 0.03
C SER A 303 -32.85 27.07 -1.44
N THR A 304 -31.61 27.40 -1.78
CA THR A 304 -31.30 28.03 -3.08
C THR A 304 -30.01 27.48 -3.71
N LEU A 305 -30.06 26.25 -4.24
CA LEU A 305 -29.25 25.77 -5.38
C LEU A 305 -29.63 24.33 -5.83
N ILE A 306 -30.94 24.04 -5.90
CA ILE A 306 -31.46 22.81 -6.52
C ILE A 306 -32.52 23.18 -7.56
N LYS A 307 -32.44 22.53 -8.74
CA LYS A 307 -33.19 22.68 -10.01
C LYS A 307 -32.38 23.38 -11.12
N ALA A 308 -32.38 22.92 -12.37
CA ALA A 308 -32.67 21.59 -12.95
C ALA A 308 -32.27 21.60 -14.44
N ILE A 309 -31.64 20.53 -14.95
CA ILE A 309 -31.64 20.20 -16.40
C ILE A 309 -31.73 18.67 -16.54
N PRO A 310 -32.72 18.12 -17.27
CA PRO A 310 -32.75 16.72 -17.69
C PRO A 310 -32.19 16.54 -19.12
N LEU A 311 -31.68 15.34 -19.44
CA LEU A 311 -31.74 14.59 -20.72
C LEU A 311 -30.59 13.52 -20.78
N PRO A 312 -30.68 12.48 -21.63
CA PRO A 312 -30.01 11.20 -21.37
C PRO A 312 -28.62 11.03 -21.99
N VAL A 313 -27.87 10.07 -21.44
CA VAL A 313 -26.71 9.41 -22.04
C VAL A 313 -26.86 7.91 -21.82
N GLU A 314 -26.47 7.07 -22.77
CA GLU A 314 -26.69 5.61 -22.71
C GLU A 314 -25.72 4.92 -21.74
N HIS A 315 -26.27 4.15 -20.79
CA HIS A 315 -25.53 3.55 -19.67
C HIS A 315 -25.17 2.07 -19.90
N PHE A 316 -23.91 1.72 -19.63
CA PHE A 316 -23.40 0.35 -19.75
C PHE A 316 -22.49 -0.02 -18.57
N ILE A 317 -22.67 -1.23 -18.05
CA ILE A 317 -21.72 -1.93 -17.18
C ILE A 317 -20.92 -2.92 -18.04
N LYS A 318 -19.62 -3.08 -17.77
CA LYS A 318 -18.84 -4.20 -18.32
C LYS A 318 -18.28 -5.09 -17.22
N ILE A 319 -18.44 -6.39 -17.44
CA ILE A 319 -17.90 -7.46 -16.60
C ILE A 319 -16.60 -7.91 -17.26
N SER A 320 -15.52 -8.07 -16.51
CA SER A 320 -14.23 -8.41 -17.11
C SER A 320 -13.23 -9.11 -16.18
N ASN A 321 -12.32 -9.86 -16.80
CA ASN A 321 -11.43 -10.87 -16.20
C ASN A 321 -9.95 -10.46 -16.37
N GLN A 322 -9.51 -9.36 -15.72
CA GLN A 322 -8.72 -8.30 -16.38
C GLN A 322 -7.37 -7.87 -15.69
N HIS A 323 -6.34 -7.56 -16.49
CA HIS A 323 -4.91 -7.37 -16.13
C HIS A 323 -4.39 -5.92 -15.93
N ALA A 324 -3.11 -5.86 -15.58
CA ALA A 324 -2.09 -4.82 -15.78
C ALA A 324 -2.23 -4.04 -17.11
N PRO A 325 -2.59 -2.76 -17.09
CA PRO A 325 -2.72 -1.93 -18.29
C PRO A 325 -1.47 -1.06 -18.57
N PRO A 326 -1.40 -0.39 -19.73
CA PRO A 326 -0.44 0.69 -19.96
C PRO A 326 -0.60 1.84 -18.95
N LYS A 327 0.49 2.62 -18.78
CA LYS A 327 0.65 3.67 -17.75
C LYS A 327 -0.40 4.79 -17.82
N CYS A 328 -1.00 5.10 -16.67
CA CYS A 328 -1.81 6.31 -16.43
C CYS A 328 -1.36 7.04 -15.14
N GLN A 329 -1.71 8.32 -15.00
CA GLN A 329 -1.20 9.22 -13.94
C GLN A 329 -1.98 9.10 -12.61
N PRO A 330 -1.43 9.58 -11.45
CA PRO A 330 -1.94 9.25 -10.11
C PRO A 330 -3.28 9.88 -9.65
N SER A 331 -4.06 10.54 -10.51
CA SER A 331 -5.03 11.57 -10.08
C SER A 331 -6.30 11.10 -9.36
N ASP A 332 -6.72 9.84 -9.51
CA ASP A 332 -8.12 9.48 -9.24
C ASP A 332 -8.32 8.06 -8.64
N THR A 333 -8.34 7.93 -7.31
CA THR A 333 -8.76 6.68 -6.62
C THR A 333 -9.78 6.97 -5.52
N PHE A 334 -10.99 6.38 -5.62
CA PHE A 334 -12.13 6.68 -4.76
C PHE A 334 -12.81 5.41 -4.27
N ARG A 335 -13.22 5.38 -2.99
CA ARG A 335 -14.01 4.28 -2.40
C ARG A 335 -15.52 4.55 -2.51
N LEU A 336 -16.34 3.49 -2.35
CA LEU A 336 -17.81 3.46 -2.47
C LEU A 336 -18.54 4.78 -2.14
N LEU A 337 -18.22 5.37 -0.98
CA LEU A 337 -19.00 6.45 -0.38
C LEU A 337 -18.70 7.87 -0.91
N SER A 338 -17.74 8.05 -1.83
CA SER A 338 -17.28 9.40 -2.25
C SER A 338 -17.59 9.76 -3.71
N LEU A 339 -18.82 9.53 -4.19
CA LEU A 339 -19.21 9.73 -5.61
C LEU A 339 -20.15 10.92 -5.90
N ALA A 340 -20.54 11.69 -4.88
CA ALA A 340 -21.35 12.89 -5.07
C ALA A 340 -20.51 14.15 -5.39
N ARG A 341 -20.11 14.32 -6.68
CA ARG A 341 -19.79 15.60 -7.40
C ARG A 341 -18.88 15.41 -8.65
N LEU A 342 -19.41 15.03 -9.82
CA LEU A 342 -18.70 15.16 -11.12
C LEU A 342 -19.67 15.47 -12.30
N PRO A 343 -19.30 16.34 -13.27
CA PRO A 343 -20.05 16.61 -14.52
C PRO A 343 -19.53 15.80 -15.73
N ALA A 344 -20.29 15.72 -16.84
CA ALA A 344 -19.97 14.88 -18.02
C ALA A 344 -20.31 15.53 -19.39
N PRO A 345 -19.58 15.19 -20.49
CA PRO A 345 -20.25 14.92 -21.79
C PRO A 345 -19.54 13.99 -22.85
N LYS A 346 -20.35 13.18 -23.58
CA LYS A 346 -20.35 12.82 -25.05
C LYS A 346 -19.37 11.82 -25.78
N SER A 347 -20.00 10.94 -26.58
CA SER A 347 -19.60 9.99 -27.69
C SER A 347 -18.45 8.91 -27.67
N SER A 348 -18.75 7.68 -27.19
CA SER A 348 -18.65 6.28 -27.78
C SER A 348 -17.33 5.49 -28.15
N ALA A 349 -17.08 4.35 -27.43
CA ALA A 349 -16.89 2.91 -27.87
C ALA A 349 -15.53 2.15 -28.24
N SER A 350 -15.18 1.08 -27.44
CA SER A 350 -14.71 -0.34 -27.78
C SER A 350 -13.22 -0.88 -27.72
N ILE A 351 -13.02 -2.19 -27.29
CA ILE A 351 -11.86 -3.19 -27.44
C ILE A 351 -10.57 -3.02 -26.54
N SER A 352 -9.60 -3.93 -26.15
CA SER A 352 -9.32 -5.43 -25.95
C SER A 352 -7.82 -5.72 -25.49
N LEU A 353 -7.17 -6.87 -25.07
CA LEU A 353 -7.21 -8.06 -24.07
C LEU A 353 -5.73 -8.71 -23.96
N HIS A 354 -5.07 -9.51 -23.02
CA HIS A 354 -5.13 -10.10 -21.61
C HIS A 354 -3.77 -10.67 -20.97
N THR A 355 -3.58 -10.72 -19.61
CA THR A 355 -2.79 -11.71 -18.73
C THR A 355 -3.13 -11.59 -17.17
N PRO A 356 -2.66 -12.41 -16.16
CA PRO A 356 -2.05 -11.88 -14.87
C PRO A 356 -1.22 -12.84 -13.90
N PRO A 357 -0.43 -12.30 -12.91
CA PRO A 357 0.05 -13.01 -11.69
C PRO A 357 -0.73 -12.69 -10.38
N LEU A 358 -0.57 -13.49 -9.31
CA LEU A 358 -1.31 -13.41 -8.02
C LEU A 358 -0.42 -13.09 -6.82
N GLU A 359 -0.95 -12.41 -5.80
CA GLU A 359 -0.52 -12.42 -4.38
C GLU A 359 -1.54 -11.65 -3.50
N LEU A 360 -1.73 -11.84 -2.18
CA LEU A 360 -1.07 -12.69 -1.15
C LEU A 360 -2.09 -13.44 -0.25
N VAL A 361 -1.68 -14.63 0.23
CA VAL A 361 -2.07 -15.35 1.47
C VAL A 361 -3.55 -15.51 1.86
N HIS A 362 -4.05 -16.75 1.74
CA HIS A 362 -4.46 -17.56 2.90
C HIS A 362 -4.58 -19.05 2.50
N GLN A 363 -3.67 -19.89 3.02
CA GLN A 363 -3.49 -21.33 2.72
C GLN A 363 -3.50 -21.70 1.23
N GLU A 364 -2.34 -22.12 0.70
CA GLU A 364 -2.28 -22.71 -0.64
C GLU A 364 -3.26 -23.88 -0.80
N PRO A 365 -4.22 -23.81 -1.75
CA PRO A 365 -4.81 -25.02 -2.30
C PRO A 365 -3.68 -25.77 -3.03
N PRO A 366 -3.50 -27.09 -2.84
CA PRO A 366 -2.40 -27.83 -3.46
C PRO A 366 -2.37 -27.61 -4.98
N ALA A 367 -1.20 -27.23 -5.51
CA ALA A 367 -0.96 -26.45 -6.74
C ALA A 367 -1.55 -26.99 -8.07
N THR A 368 -2.89 -27.09 -8.13
CA THR A 368 -3.62 -27.84 -9.17
C THR A 368 -4.92 -27.18 -9.63
N GLN A 369 -5.42 -26.14 -8.95
CA GLN A 369 -6.71 -25.52 -9.24
C GLN A 369 -6.56 -24.08 -9.74
N LYS A 370 -6.74 -23.88 -11.05
CA LYS A 370 -6.81 -22.55 -11.67
C LYS A 370 -8.20 -21.93 -11.51
N THR A 371 -8.22 -20.61 -11.42
CA THR A 371 -9.42 -19.80 -11.18
C THR A 371 -9.19 -18.41 -11.77
N ASN A 372 -10.24 -17.73 -12.21
CA ASN A 372 -10.13 -16.34 -12.65
C ASN A 372 -10.64 -15.41 -11.56
N HIS A 373 -9.96 -14.27 -11.40
CA HIS A 373 -10.51 -13.12 -10.69
C HIS A 373 -11.48 -12.34 -11.60
N TRP A 374 -12.53 -11.77 -11.01
CA TRP A 374 -13.56 -11.04 -11.74
C TRP A 374 -13.88 -9.73 -11.04
N VAL A 375 -13.85 -8.64 -11.82
CA VAL A 375 -14.12 -7.28 -11.35
C VAL A 375 -15.22 -6.64 -12.21
N LEU A 376 -15.92 -5.68 -11.63
CA LEU A 376 -16.92 -4.88 -12.33
C LEU A 376 -16.31 -3.54 -12.76
N TYR A 377 -16.76 -3.04 -13.91
CA TYR A 377 -16.48 -1.69 -14.35
C TYR A 377 -17.80 -0.96 -14.64
N CYS A 378 -18.02 0.14 -13.92
CA CYS A 378 -19.17 1.02 -14.10
C CYS A 378 -18.70 2.27 -14.83
N ALA A 379 -19.17 2.49 -16.07
CA ALA A 379 -18.84 3.70 -16.82
C ALA A 379 -19.39 4.96 -16.11
N VAL A 380 -18.56 6.00 -15.99
CA VAL A 380 -18.97 7.32 -15.44
C VAL A 380 -18.88 8.43 -16.49
N SER A 381 -17.93 8.32 -17.42
CA SER A 381 -17.98 8.99 -18.70
C SER A 381 -17.86 7.94 -19.81
N GLN A 382 -17.09 8.20 -20.85
CA GLN A 382 -16.95 7.31 -22.01
C GLN A 382 -15.49 7.00 -22.36
N THR A 383 -14.57 7.74 -21.74
CA THR A 383 -13.23 7.25 -21.41
C THR A 383 -13.23 6.66 -20.00
N GLU A 384 -13.84 7.32 -19.00
CA GLU A 384 -13.67 6.97 -17.59
C GLU A 384 -14.68 5.96 -17.04
N SER A 385 -14.21 5.11 -16.11
CA SER A 385 -15.02 4.19 -15.32
C SER A 385 -14.63 4.17 -13.84
N LEU A 386 -15.44 3.49 -13.04
CA LEU A 386 -15.10 3.02 -11.69
C LEU A 386 -14.92 1.51 -11.75
N ARG A 387 -13.68 1.06 -11.55
CA ARG A 387 -13.33 -0.35 -11.26
C ARG A 387 -13.84 -0.68 -9.86
N ILE A 388 -14.50 -1.81 -9.70
CA ILE A 388 -15.02 -2.31 -8.43
C ILE A 388 -14.50 -3.73 -8.26
N ASP A 389 -13.54 -3.90 -7.35
CA ASP A 389 -12.81 -5.13 -7.10
C ASP A 389 -13.31 -5.78 -5.81
N PRO A 390 -13.98 -6.94 -5.90
CA PRO A 390 -14.36 -7.72 -4.72
C PRO A 390 -13.14 -8.52 -4.25
N SER A 391 -12.31 -7.91 -3.40
CA SER A 391 -11.12 -8.54 -2.83
C SER A 391 -11.43 -9.17 -1.45
N PRO A 392 -10.88 -10.35 -1.11
CA PRO A 392 -10.93 -10.89 0.25
C PRO A 392 -9.93 -10.16 1.17
N SER A 393 -10.22 -10.08 2.47
CA SER A 393 -9.36 -9.44 3.46
C SER A 393 -9.54 -10.05 4.86
N GLY A 394 -8.46 -10.03 5.65
CA GLY A 394 -8.41 -10.51 7.03
C GLY A 394 -8.54 -12.03 7.20
N PRO A 395 -8.36 -12.53 8.44
CA PRO A 395 -8.35 -13.97 8.75
C PRO A 395 -9.68 -14.69 8.47
N ASN A 396 -10.77 -13.94 8.28
CA ASN A 396 -12.09 -14.47 7.96
C ASN A 396 -12.39 -14.47 6.45
N LEU A 397 -11.51 -13.95 5.59
CA LEU A 397 -11.76 -13.74 4.15
C LEU A 397 -13.04 -12.93 3.87
N SER A 398 -13.24 -11.84 4.61
CA SER A 398 -14.35 -10.90 4.40
C SER A 398 -14.11 -10.03 3.17
N ILE A 399 -15.17 -9.61 2.48
CA ILE A 399 -15.04 -8.73 1.31
C ILE A 399 -14.61 -7.31 1.70
N VAL A 400 -13.71 -6.74 0.89
CA VAL A 400 -13.46 -5.30 0.80
C VAL A 400 -13.70 -4.90 -0.66
N PRO A 401 -14.82 -4.26 -1.01
CA PRO A 401 -15.04 -3.73 -2.35
C PRO A 401 -14.14 -2.53 -2.59
N ILE A 402 -12.97 -2.75 -3.18
CA ILE A 402 -12.03 -1.68 -3.54
C ILE A 402 -12.56 -1.00 -4.80
N ILE A 403 -12.88 0.30 -4.71
CA ILE A 403 -13.17 1.10 -5.89
C ILE A 403 -11.94 1.91 -6.30
N THR A 404 -11.79 2.09 -7.61
CA THR A 404 -10.73 2.88 -8.23
C THR A 404 -11.34 3.56 -9.46
N LYS A 405 -11.23 4.88 -9.58
CA LYS A 405 -11.55 5.53 -10.86
C LYS A 405 -10.44 5.19 -11.85
N LYS A 406 -10.83 5.01 -13.10
CA LYS A 406 -9.93 4.75 -14.23
C LYS A 406 -10.32 5.68 -15.36
N ASP A 407 -9.33 6.14 -16.10
CA ASP A 407 -9.44 6.93 -17.34
C ASP A 407 -9.70 6.06 -18.58
N TYR A 408 -9.86 4.74 -18.37
CA TYR A 408 -10.37 3.75 -19.32
C TYR A 408 -11.69 3.13 -18.83
N LEU A 409 -12.54 2.66 -19.76
CA LEU A 409 -13.89 2.16 -19.45
C LEU A 409 -13.92 0.79 -18.75
N TYR A 410 -12.88 0.01 -18.98
CA TYR A 410 -12.53 -1.30 -18.43
C TYR A 410 -11.08 -1.53 -18.90
N SER A 411 -10.23 -2.28 -18.17
CA SER A 411 -8.83 -2.41 -18.63
C SER A 411 -8.76 -3.11 -20.00
N ASN A 412 -7.67 -2.95 -20.75
CA ASN A 412 -7.59 -3.42 -22.13
C ASN A 412 -7.04 -4.85 -22.19
N ASN A 413 -7.52 -5.76 -21.32
CA ASN A 413 -6.66 -6.83 -20.84
C ASN A 413 -7.38 -8.06 -20.19
N ALA A 414 -8.42 -8.67 -20.78
CA ALA A 414 -9.17 -9.82 -20.21
C ALA A 414 -9.46 -11.02 -21.12
N VAL A 415 -9.21 -12.26 -20.67
CA VAL A 415 -9.64 -13.49 -21.37
C VAL A 415 -11.16 -13.62 -21.50
N LYS A 416 -11.90 -12.87 -20.67
CA LYS A 416 -13.32 -12.65 -20.90
C LYS A 416 -13.76 -11.25 -20.53
N SER A 417 -14.45 -10.60 -21.45
CA SER A 417 -15.25 -9.40 -21.19
C SER A 417 -16.66 -9.59 -21.72
N LEU A 418 -17.64 -9.09 -20.98
CA LEU A 418 -19.07 -9.07 -21.33
C LEU A 418 -19.65 -7.69 -21.01
N GLN A 419 -20.79 -7.35 -21.59
CA GLN A 419 -21.46 -6.07 -21.40
C GLN A 419 -22.90 -6.30 -20.92
N LEU A 420 -23.33 -5.51 -19.94
CA LEU A 420 -24.69 -5.43 -19.45
C LEU A 420 -25.18 -4.00 -19.67
N VAL A 421 -26.27 -3.82 -20.41
CA VAL A 421 -26.92 -2.50 -20.55
C VAL A 421 -27.73 -2.24 -19.28
N THR A 422 -27.53 -1.08 -18.65
CA THR A 422 -28.26 -0.71 -17.42
C THR A 422 -28.82 0.70 -17.54
N PRO A 423 -29.80 0.92 -18.44
CA PRO A 423 -30.10 2.25 -19.02
C PRO A 423 -30.61 3.29 -18.00
N ASN A 424 -31.09 2.83 -16.85
CA ASN A 424 -31.70 3.64 -15.79
C ASN A 424 -31.02 3.42 -14.42
N LEU A 425 -29.71 3.12 -14.39
CA LEU A 425 -28.95 2.87 -13.17
C LEU A 425 -27.67 3.74 -13.15
N THR A 426 -27.61 4.72 -12.25
CA THR A 426 -26.38 5.48 -12.00
C THR A 426 -25.42 4.69 -11.11
N VAL A 427 -24.13 5.04 -11.12
CA VAL A 427 -23.17 4.33 -10.26
C VAL A 427 -23.45 4.54 -8.76
N GLN A 428 -23.95 5.70 -8.35
CA GLN A 428 -24.41 5.91 -6.98
C GLN A 428 -25.57 4.96 -6.63
N GLN A 429 -26.58 4.84 -7.49
CA GLN A 429 -27.69 3.90 -7.26
C GLN A 429 -27.20 2.44 -7.22
N PHE A 430 -26.23 2.06 -8.07
CA PHE A 430 -25.60 0.75 -8.03
C PHE A 430 -24.91 0.50 -6.68
N ILE A 431 -24.11 1.47 -6.20
CA ILE A 431 -23.46 1.46 -4.89
C ILE A 431 -24.48 1.34 -3.75
N ASP A 432 -25.54 2.14 -3.79
CA ASP A 432 -26.62 2.13 -2.79
C ASP A 432 -27.29 0.75 -2.72
N ARG A 433 -27.41 0.03 -3.86
CA ARG A 433 -27.94 -1.33 -3.90
C ARG A 433 -26.99 -2.40 -3.36
N ILE A 434 -25.68 -2.26 -3.56
CA ILE A 434 -24.69 -3.14 -2.92
C ILE A 434 -24.83 -3.04 -1.39
N VAL A 435 -24.88 -1.83 -0.84
CA VAL A 435 -24.96 -1.62 0.62
C VAL A 435 -26.35 -1.99 1.17
N ALA A 436 -27.44 -1.56 0.52
CA ALA A 436 -28.80 -1.83 1.00
C ALA A 436 -29.14 -3.33 1.02
N ASN A 437 -28.61 -4.12 0.09
CA ASN A 437 -28.78 -5.57 0.06
C ASN A 437 -27.73 -6.35 0.89
N LYS A 438 -26.88 -5.66 1.65
CA LYS A 438 -25.77 -6.22 2.46
C LYS A 438 -24.71 -6.98 1.63
N TYR A 439 -24.49 -6.63 0.35
CA TYR A 439 -23.49 -7.30 -0.50
C TYR A 439 -22.06 -6.84 -0.21
N ASP A 440 -21.89 -5.77 0.57
CA ASP A 440 -20.68 -5.41 1.33
C ASP A 440 -20.38 -6.38 2.50
N LYS A 441 -21.30 -7.30 2.84
CA LYS A 441 -21.19 -8.25 3.96
C LYS A 441 -21.14 -9.69 3.46
N TYR A 442 -20.09 -9.96 2.71
CA TYR A 442 -19.80 -11.24 2.06
C TYR A 442 -18.51 -11.84 2.59
N GLN A 443 -18.53 -13.14 2.85
CA GLN A 443 -17.38 -13.96 3.22
C GLN A 443 -17.04 -14.90 2.05
N PHE A 444 -15.78 -14.96 1.66
CA PHE A 444 -15.33 -15.86 0.60
C PHE A 444 -15.27 -17.31 1.13
N SER A 445 -15.24 -18.29 0.22
CA SER A 445 -14.97 -19.68 0.62
C SER A 445 -13.50 -19.86 1.05
N ALA A 446 -13.23 -20.90 1.83
CA ALA A 446 -11.97 -21.10 2.56
C ALA A 446 -10.67 -21.05 1.71
N GLY A 447 -10.73 -21.31 0.40
CA GLY A 447 -9.58 -21.19 -0.51
C GLY A 447 -9.44 -19.83 -1.18
N GLY A 448 -9.89 -18.75 -0.54
CA GLY A 448 -9.94 -17.39 -1.11
C GLY A 448 -10.87 -17.21 -2.31
N GLN A 449 -11.67 -18.24 -2.67
CA GLN A 449 -12.54 -18.21 -3.84
C GLN A 449 -13.90 -17.63 -3.51
N GLY A 450 -14.35 -16.63 -4.26
CA GLY A 450 -15.63 -15.99 -3.99
C GLY A 450 -16.02 -14.84 -4.91
N CYS A 451 -15.06 -14.18 -5.58
CA CYS A 451 -15.33 -13.07 -6.51
C CYS A 451 -16.32 -13.45 -7.64
N ARG A 452 -16.15 -14.63 -8.26
CA ARG A 452 -17.09 -15.19 -9.25
C ARG A 452 -18.54 -15.23 -8.74
N TYR A 453 -18.76 -15.80 -7.55
CA TYR A 453 -20.08 -15.94 -6.96
C TYR A 453 -20.66 -14.60 -6.47
N TRP A 454 -19.81 -13.68 -5.99
CA TRP A 454 -20.22 -12.32 -5.64
C TRP A 454 -20.69 -11.54 -6.86
N VAL A 455 -19.89 -11.50 -7.93
CA VAL A 455 -20.25 -10.85 -9.20
C VAL A 455 -21.51 -11.48 -9.81
N TYR A 456 -21.64 -12.81 -9.79
CA TYR A 456 -22.88 -13.51 -10.17
C TYR A 456 -24.09 -13.02 -9.37
N SER A 457 -23.94 -12.88 -8.05
CA SER A 457 -25.03 -12.45 -7.16
C SER A 457 -25.43 -10.99 -7.43
N VAL A 458 -24.45 -10.08 -7.63
CA VAL A 458 -24.69 -8.69 -8.04
C VAL A 458 -25.49 -8.61 -9.34
N ILE A 459 -25.14 -9.43 -10.34
CA ILE A 459 -25.84 -9.48 -11.63
C ILE A 459 -27.27 -10.00 -11.46
N LYS A 460 -27.49 -11.00 -10.58
CA LYS A 460 -28.84 -11.48 -10.25
C LYS A 460 -29.67 -10.47 -9.47
N LEU A 461 -29.06 -9.66 -8.60
CA LEU A 461 -29.73 -8.54 -7.94
C LEU A 461 -30.23 -7.51 -8.97
N LEU A 462 -29.35 -7.03 -9.86
CA LEU A 462 -29.73 -6.07 -10.90
C LEU A 462 -30.72 -6.62 -11.93
N GLN A 463 -30.69 -7.92 -12.22
CA GLN A 463 -31.72 -8.59 -13.02
C GLN A 463 -33.08 -8.61 -12.29
N THR A 464 -33.09 -8.86 -10.99
CA THR A 464 -34.32 -8.98 -10.18
C THR A 464 -34.97 -7.62 -9.92
N GLU A 465 -34.16 -6.58 -9.71
CA GLU A 465 -34.62 -5.19 -9.58
C GLU A 465 -34.97 -4.53 -10.94
N GLY A 466 -34.84 -5.26 -12.06
CA GLY A 466 -35.19 -4.77 -13.40
C GLY A 466 -34.21 -3.76 -14.01
N HIS A 467 -33.04 -3.57 -13.41
CA HIS A 467 -32.01 -2.65 -13.89
C HIS A 467 -31.27 -3.14 -15.14
N ILE A 468 -31.25 -4.46 -15.41
CA ILE A 468 -30.77 -5.05 -16.67
C ILE A 468 -31.98 -5.54 -17.49
N PRO A 469 -32.35 -4.91 -18.63
CA PRO A 469 -33.54 -5.28 -19.38
C PRO A 469 -33.35 -6.56 -20.22
N THR A 470 -32.13 -6.82 -20.68
CA THR A 470 -31.84 -7.88 -21.65
C THR A 470 -31.52 -9.21 -20.95
N LYS A 471 -32.43 -10.20 -21.05
CA LYS A 471 -32.22 -11.50 -20.42
C LYS A 471 -31.01 -12.28 -20.98
N SER A 472 -30.71 -12.17 -22.27
CA SER A 472 -29.58 -12.86 -22.91
C SER A 472 -28.21 -12.35 -22.45
N GLU A 473 -28.08 -11.05 -22.20
CA GLU A 473 -26.87 -10.45 -21.61
C GLU A 473 -26.59 -11.05 -20.22
N VAL A 474 -27.63 -11.16 -19.38
CA VAL A 474 -27.51 -11.79 -18.07
C VAL A 474 -27.16 -13.28 -18.18
N THR A 475 -27.79 -14.01 -19.10
CA THR A 475 -27.47 -15.43 -19.34
C THR A 475 -26.00 -15.61 -19.69
N ALA A 476 -25.52 -14.93 -20.75
CA ALA A 476 -24.13 -15.01 -21.21
C ALA A 476 -23.13 -14.58 -20.11
N ALA A 477 -23.47 -13.57 -19.31
CA ALA A 477 -22.67 -13.16 -18.16
C ALA A 477 -22.56 -14.28 -17.11
N THR A 478 -23.67 -14.93 -16.76
CA THR A 478 -23.68 -16.00 -15.76
C THR A 478 -23.03 -17.30 -16.24
N GLU A 479 -23.16 -17.64 -17.52
CA GLU A 479 -22.45 -18.77 -18.15
C GLU A 479 -20.93 -18.54 -18.15
N ALA A 480 -20.49 -17.32 -18.47
CA ALA A 480 -19.07 -16.98 -18.48
C ALA A 480 -18.45 -16.96 -17.08
N LEU A 481 -19.18 -16.54 -16.04
CA LEU A 481 -18.77 -16.63 -14.64
C LEU A 481 -18.69 -18.08 -14.13
N GLY A 482 -19.51 -18.99 -14.69
CA GLY A 482 -19.42 -20.43 -14.44
C GLY A 482 -18.20 -21.11 -15.07
N THR A 483 -17.47 -20.42 -15.94
CA THR A 483 -16.36 -20.98 -16.73
C THR A 483 -15.01 -20.43 -16.27
N VAL A 484 -13.98 -21.28 -16.20
CA VAL A 484 -12.58 -20.84 -16.12
C VAL A 484 -12.04 -20.62 -17.53
N TRP A 485 -11.41 -19.47 -17.75
CA TRP A 485 -10.86 -19.02 -19.03
C TRP A 485 -9.33 -19.05 -18.97
N ALA A 486 -8.69 -19.62 -19.99
CA ALA A 486 -7.24 -19.66 -20.16
C ALA A 486 -6.74 -18.48 -21.00
N ALA A 487 -5.45 -18.13 -20.87
CA ALA A 487 -4.82 -16.91 -21.39
C ALA A 487 -5.17 -16.48 -22.84
N GLY A 488 -5.46 -17.43 -23.74
CA GLY A 488 -5.88 -17.17 -25.12
C GLY A 488 -7.36 -16.81 -25.34
N GLY A 489 -8.14 -16.55 -24.29
CA GLY A 489 -9.55 -16.13 -24.37
C GLY A 489 -10.56 -17.28 -24.55
N ASN A 490 -10.07 -18.52 -24.57
CA ASN A 490 -10.85 -19.75 -24.64
C ASN A 490 -11.12 -20.32 -23.24
N PRO A 491 -12.14 -21.18 -23.06
CA PRO A 491 -12.28 -21.96 -21.84
C PRO A 491 -11.00 -22.78 -21.58
N ALA A 492 -10.57 -22.84 -20.32
CA ALA A 492 -9.48 -23.71 -19.88
C ALA A 492 -9.84 -25.20 -20.08
N SER A 493 -8.85 -26.10 -20.09
CA SER A 493 -9.08 -27.52 -20.31
C SER A 493 -9.98 -28.13 -19.23
N ALA A 494 -10.63 -29.26 -19.52
CA ALA A 494 -11.56 -29.90 -18.58
C ALA A 494 -10.93 -30.28 -17.22
N ALA A 495 -9.60 -30.45 -17.16
CA ALA A 495 -8.86 -30.68 -15.92
C ALA A 495 -8.55 -29.39 -15.13
N GLU A 496 -8.63 -28.22 -15.75
CA GLU A 496 -8.40 -26.90 -15.15
C GLU A 496 -9.69 -26.15 -14.78
N GLN A 497 -10.85 -26.68 -15.20
CA GLN A 497 -12.16 -26.11 -14.86
C GLN A 497 -12.45 -26.31 -13.37
N THR A 498 -12.62 -25.20 -12.64
CA THR A 498 -13.06 -25.19 -11.24
C THR A 498 -14.48 -24.63 -11.13
N PRO A 499 -15.38 -25.24 -10.35
CA PRO A 499 -16.74 -24.75 -10.18
C PRO A 499 -16.76 -23.37 -9.52
N MET A 500 -17.85 -22.63 -9.71
CA MET A 500 -18.06 -21.35 -9.02
C MET A 500 -18.36 -21.58 -7.53
N THR A 501 -17.33 -21.58 -6.70
CA THR A 501 -17.47 -21.79 -5.24
C THR A 501 -18.30 -20.67 -4.61
N LYS A 502 -19.34 -21.07 -3.88
CA LYS A 502 -20.23 -20.15 -3.15
C LYS A 502 -19.60 -19.69 -1.85
N GLY A 503 -19.51 -18.37 -1.65
CA GLY A 503 -19.30 -17.75 -0.35
C GLY A 503 -20.60 -17.42 0.38
N THR A 504 -20.47 -16.84 1.57
CA THR A 504 -21.59 -16.59 2.50
C THR A 504 -21.86 -15.09 2.61
N PHE A 505 -23.04 -14.64 2.17
CA PHE A 505 -23.57 -13.33 2.59
C PHE A 505 -24.13 -13.48 4.01
N TYR A 506 -23.66 -12.64 4.94
CA TYR A 506 -24.10 -12.69 6.33
C TYR A 506 -24.99 -11.51 6.68
N ALA A 507 -26.22 -11.83 7.10
CA ALA A 507 -27.00 -10.93 7.92
C ALA A 507 -26.43 -10.94 9.35
N LEU A 508 -26.10 -9.75 9.86
CA LEU A 508 -26.46 -9.40 11.23
C LEU A 508 -28.00 -9.36 11.32
#